data_AF-A0A3D2SQM8-F1
#
_entry.id   AF-A0A3D2SQM8-F1
#
_cell.length_a   1.000
_cell.length_b   1.000
_cell.length_c   1.000
_cell.angle_alpha   90.00
_cell.angle_beta   90.00
_cell.angle_gamma   90.00
#
_symmetry.space_group_name_H-M   'P 1'
#
loop_
_entity.id
_entity.type
_entity.pdbx_description
1 polymer ?
#
loop_
_entity_poly.entity_id
_entity_poly.type
_entity_poly.pdbx_seq_one_letter_code
_entity_poly.pdbx_strand_id
1 'polypeptide(L)' 'MSLSEMAIWKAYRLKHGSLNIGRRIEQAIGGALAFYANSNRGKNGKEISPYAFMPHEQKPKVIEMDAEDYLNSWVGK' A
#
# COMPACT_ATOMS: atom_id res chain seq x y z
N MET A 1 -1.82 -0.86 22.77
CA MET A 1 -1.89 -1.92 21.74
C MET A 1 -2.82 -3.01 22.26
N SER A 2 -4.00 -3.15 21.67
CA SER A 2 -4.97 -4.18 22.05
C SER A 2 -4.49 -5.58 21.63
N LEU A 3 -5.10 -6.64 22.17
CA LEU A 3 -4.78 -8.02 21.79
C LEU A 3 -5.07 -8.28 20.30
N SER A 4 -6.11 -7.64 19.74
CA SER A 4 -6.44 -7.74 18.31
C SER A 4 -5.38 -7.05 17.43
N GLU A 5 -4.94 -5.85 17.79
CA GLU A 5 -3.84 -5.17 17.10
C GLU A 5 -2.55 -5.99 17.15
N MET A 6 -2.23 -6.59 18.30
CA MET A 6 -1.05 -7.46 18.43
C MET A 6 -1.12 -8.67 17.50
N ALA A 7 -2.29 -9.30 17.37
CA ALA A 7 -2.51 -10.44 16.48
C ALA A 7 -2.31 -10.05 15.00
N ILE A 8 -2.84 -8.89 14.60
CA ILE A 8 -2.67 -8.34 13.24
C ILE A 8 -1.18 -8.06 12.98
N TRP A 9 -0.49 -7.41 13.93
CA TRP A 9 0.95 -7.12 13.81
C TRP A 9 1.80 -8.39 13.72
N LYS A 10 1.44 -9.43 14.49
CA LYS A 10 2.10 -10.73 14.44
C LYS A 10 1.92 -11.40 13.07
N ALA A 11 0.69 -11.43 12.55
CA ALA A 11 0.39 -11.98 11.23
C ALA A 11 1.14 -11.22 10.12
N TYR A 12 1.19 -9.89 10.20
CA TYR A 12 1.93 -9.05 9.26
C TYR A 12 3.44 -9.34 9.27
N ARG A 13 4.06 -9.44 10.46
CA ARG A 13 5.49 -9.80 10.58
C ARG A 13 5.80 -11.20 10.11
N LEU A 14 4.91 -12.17 10.36
CA LEU A 14 5.09 -13.54 9.85
C LEU A 14 5.04 -13.58 8.32
N LYS A 15 4.18 -12.76 7.70
CA LYS A 15 4.01 -12.73 6.25
C LYS A 15 5.15 -12.02 5.52
N HIS A 16 5.67 -10.93 6.07
CA HIS A 16 6.60 -10.05 5.35
C HIS A 16 7.99 -9.91 5.99
N GLY A 17 8.13 -10.26 7.27
CA GLY A 17 9.32 -9.98 8.08
C GLY A 17 9.15 -8.75 8.98
N SER A 18 10.18 -8.45 9.78
CA SER A 18 10.17 -7.35 10.75
C SER A 18 10.41 -5.98 10.14
N LEU A 19 11.15 -5.89 9.02
CA LEU A 19 11.55 -4.63 8.39
C LEU A 19 11.07 -4.49 6.93
N ASN A 20 10.79 -5.59 6.24
CA ASN A 20 10.29 -5.62 4.85
C ASN A 20 11.16 -4.82 3.87
N ILE A 21 12.49 -4.82 4.03
CA ILE A 21 13.40 -3.95 3.27
C ILE A 21 13.28 -4.19 1.76
N GLY A 22 13.30 -5.45 1.31
CA GLY A 22 13.13 -5.79 -0.11
C GLY A 22 11.83 -5.22 -0.69
N ARG A 23 10.70 -5.45 0.00
CA ARG A 23 9.39 -4.89 -0.40
C ARG A 23 9.40 -3.37 -0.44
N ARG A 24 10.03 -2.70 0.54
CA ARG A 24 10.14 -1.23 0.57
C ARG A 24 10.96 -0.69 -0.59
N ILE A 25 12.06 -1.36 -0.95
CA ILE A 25 12.90 -0.99 -2.10
C ILE A 25 12.11 -1.17 -3.39
N GLU A 26 11.42 -2.29 -3.57
CA GLU A 26 10.59 -2.53 -4.75
C GLU A 26 9.47 -1.49 -4.87
N GLN A 27 8.79 -1.15 -3.77
CA GLN A 27 7.77 -0.10 -3.75
C GLN A 27 8.33 1.28 -4.13
N ALA A 28 9.53 1.62 -3.64
CA ALA A 28 10.19 2.87 -4.00
C ALA A 28 10.54 2.91 -5.50
N ILE A 29 11.08 1.80 -6.04
CA ILE A 29 11.44 1.69 -7.46
C ILE A 29 10.18 1.71 -8.33
N GLY A 30 9.14 0.94 -8.00
CA GLY A 30 7.87 0.91 -8.74
C GLY A 30 7.18 2.28 -8.73
N GLY A 31 7.24 3.01 -7.62
CA GLY A 31 6.78 4.39 -7.53
C GLY A 31 7.57 5.34 -8.44
N ALA A 32 8.90 5.25 -8.43
CA ALA A 32 9.76 6.07 -9.29
C ALA A 32 9.53 5.80 -10.78
N LEU A 33 9.38 4.53 -11.17
CA LEU A 33 9.10 4.14 -12.55
C LEU A 33 7.71 4.61 -13.00
N ALA A 34 6.69 4.49 -12.15
CA ALA A 34 5.36 5.01 -12.44
C ALA A 34 5.37 6.54 -12.57
N PHE A 35 6.07 7.25 -11.68
CA PHE A 35 6.22 8.70 -11.79
C PHE A 35 6.87 9.09 -13.12
N TYR A 36 7.97 8.44 -13.50
CA TYR A 36 8.65 8.68 -14.77
C TYR A 36 7.74 8.39 -15.98
N ALA A 37 7.06 7.23 -15.97
CA ALA A 37 6.18 6.84 -17.06
C ALA A 37 4.97 7.78 -17.20
N ASN A 38 4.40 8.23 -16.09
CA ASN A 38 3.29 9.20 -16.08
C ASN A 38 3.74 10.61 -16.46
N SER A 39 4.98 11.01 -16.16
CA SER A 39 5.55 12.30 -16.57
C SER A 39 5.75 12.37 -18.08
N ASN A 40 6.01 11.23 -18.72
CA ASN A 40 6.19 11.11 -20.17
C ASN A 40 4.93 10.62 -20.90
N ARG A 41 3.79 10.49 -20.22
CA ARG A 41 2.55 10.04 -20.87
C ARG A 41 2.01 11.15 -21.77
N GLY A 42 1.55 10.78 -22.96
CA GLY A 42 0.81 11.72 -23.83
C GLY A 42 -0.46 12.23 -23.13
N LYS A 43 -1.00 13.38 -23.57
CA LYS A 43 -2.13 14.06 -22.91
C LYS A 43 -3.38 13.18 -22.65
N ASN A 44 -3.53 12.08 -23.41
CA ASN A 44 -4.65 11.13 -23.31
C ASN A 44 -4.21 9.72 -22.83
N GLY A 45 -2.96 9.53 -22.38
CA GLY A 45 -2.48 8.24 -21.91
C GLY A 45 -3.14 7.85 -20.59
N LYS A 46 -3.45 6.57 -20.38
CA LYS A 46 -3.96 6.09 -19.08
C LYS A 46 -2.86 6.23 -18.01
N GLU A 47 -3.27 6.58 -16.79
CA GLU A 47 -2.34 6.62 -15.66
C GLU A 47 -1.80 5.22 -15.36
N ILE A 48 -0.48 5.13 -15.20
CA ILE A 48 0.23 3.89 -14.90
C ILE A 48 0.40 3.80 -13.39
N SER A 49 -0.14 2.74 -12.80
CA SER A 49 0.01 2.45 -11.38
C SER A 49 1.41 1.92 -11.05
N PRO A 50 2.01 2.27 -9.88
CA PRO A 50 3.23 1.65 -9.39
C PRO A 50 3.20 0.12 -9.34
N TYR A 51 2.03 -0.46 -9.06
CA TYR A 51 1.82 -1.92 -9.03
C TYR A 51 1.97 -2.59 -10.41
N ALA A 52 1.97 -1.83 -11.51
CA ALA A 52 2.29 -2.37 -12.84
C ALA A 52 3.75 -2.87 -12.93
N PHE A 53 4.65 -2.32 -12.10
CA PHE A 53 6.06 -2.73 -12.01
C PHE A 53 6.32 -3.75 -10.90
N MET A 54 5.29 -4.10 -10.11
CA MET A 54 5.36 -5.06 -9.01
C MET A 54 4.19 -6.06 -9.13
N PRO A 55 4.13 -6.89 -10.18
CA PRO A 55 2.96 -7.70 -10.50
C PRO A 55 2.64 -8.77 -9.46
N HIS A 56 3.62 -9.15 -8.64
CA HIS A 56 3.47 -10.10 -7.55
C HIS A 56 2.91 -9.46 -6.26
N GLU A 57 2.95 -8.13 -6.15
CA GLU A 57 2.42 -7.42 -4.99
C GLU A 57 0.90 -7.27 -5.12
N GLN A 58 0.18 -7.67 -4.07
CA GLN A 58 -1.27 -7.50 -4.04
C GLN A 58 -1.60 -6.02 -3.91
N LYS A 59 -2.40 -5.50 -4.84
CA LYS A 59 -2.95 -4.15 -4.72
C LYS A 59 -3.72 -4.04 -3.41
N PRO A 60 -3.54 -2.95 -2.64
CA PRO A 60 -4.32 -2.73 -1.43
C PRO A 60 -5.79 -2.75 -1.82
N LYS A 61 -6.59 -3.55 -1.09
CA LYS A 61 -8.04 -3.49 -1.23
C LYS A 61 -8.45 -2.08 -0.86
N VAL A 62 -9.13 -1.41 -1.77
CA VAL A 62 -9.75 -0.12 -1.47
C VAL A 62 -10.81 -0.41 -0.41
N ILE A 63 -10.54 0.03 0.81
CA ILE A 63 -11.56 0.11 1.84
C ILE A 63 -12.20 1.47 1.58
N GLU A 64 -13.34 1.48 0.91
CA GLU A 64 -14.15 2.68 0.81
C GLU A 64 -14.75 2.92 2.19
N MET A 65 -14.03 3.70 3.00
CA MET A 65 -14.48 4.19 4.28
C MET A 65 -14.18 5.66 4.30
N ASP A 66 -15.17 6.45 4.68
CA ASP A 66 -15.00 7.89 4.79
C ASP A 66 -13.94 8.22 5.85
N ALA A 67 -13.28 9.38 5.72
CA ALA A 67 -12.24 9.80 6.66
C ALA A 67 -12.78 9.92 8.09
N GLU A 68 -14.02 10.38 8.24
CA GLU A 68 -14.69 10.48 9.54
C GLU A 68 -15.00 9.09 10.09
N ASP A 69 -15.51 8.18 9.25
CA ASP A 69 -15.76 6.78 9.62
C ASP A 69 -14.48 6.05 10.03
N TYR A 70 -13.36 6.30 9.35
CA TYR A 70 -12.05 5.77 9.72
C TYR A 70 -11.62 6.27 11.10
N LEU A 71 -11.67 7.58 11.34
CA LEU A 71 -11.33 8.16 12.64
C LEU A 71 -12.23 7.64 13.77
N ASN A 72 -13.53 7.55 13.51
CA ASN A 72 -14.51 7.04 14.46
C ASN A 72 -14.34 5.54 14.76
N SER A 73 -13.82 4.75 13.82
CA SER A 73 -13.51 3.33 14.07
C SER A 73 -12.35 3.12 15.06
N TRP A 74 -11.48 4.11 15.24
CA TRP A 74 -10.34 4.08 16.16
C TRP A 74 -10.68 4.63 17.54
N VAL A 75 -11.65 5.54 17.63
CA VAL A 75 -12.18 6.06 18.89
C VAL A 75 -13.27 5.09 19.35
N GLY A 76 -12.87 4.01 20.01
CA GLY A 76 -13.80 3.01 20.55
C GLY A 76 -14.94 3.66 21.32
N LYS A 77 -16.17 3.43 20.87
CA LYS A 77 -17.34 3.45 21.74
C LYS A 77 -17.46 2.11 22.46
#